data_AF-A0A2V8ZIM5-F1
#
_entry.id   AF-A0A2V8ZIM5-F1
#
_cell.length_a   1.000
_cell.length_b   1.000
_cell.length_c   1.000
_cell.angle_alpha   90.00
_cell.angle_beta   90.00
_cell.angle_gamma   90.00
#
_symmetry.space_group_name_H-M   'P 1'
#
loop_
_entity.id
_entity.type
_entity.pdbx_description
1 polymer ?
#
loop_
_entity_poly.entity_id
_entity_poly.type
_entity_poly.pdbx_seq_one_letter_code
_entity_poly.pdbx_strand_id
1 'polypeptide(L)' 'RELRGRKAVLVWDGLPAHKSRRMQAYLRQQRRWLRVEKLPGYVPDLNPVEPLWGRARIGQPLRRRPCRGGHGSP' A
#
# COMPACT_ATOMS: atom_id res chain seq x y z
N ARG A 1 -1.86 -9.69 24.13
CA ARG A 1 -2.29 -8.41 23.52
C ARG A 1 -1.31 -8.08 22.38
N GLU A 2 -1.81 -7.82 21.17
CA GLU A 2 -1.01 -7.73 19.92
C GLU A 2 0.07 -6.62 19.93
N LEU A 3 -0.12 -5.55 20.70
CA LEU A 3 0.85 -4.44 20.81
C LEU A 3 1.46 -4.28 22.21
N ARG A 4 1.49 -5.34 23.03
CA ARG A 4 2.06 -5.30 24.39
C ARG A 4 1.53 -4.13 25.25
N GLY A 5 0.26 -3.78 25.09
CA GLY A 5 -0.40 -2.70 25.84
C GLY A 5 -0.33 -1.31 25.19
N ARG A 6 0.40 -1.14 24.09
CA ARG A 6 0.47 0.14 23.36
C ARG A 6 -0.78 0.38 22.52
N LYS A 7 -1.12 1.66 22.33
CA LYS A 7 -2.19 2.09 21.41
C LYS A 7 -1.64 2.19 19.99
N ALA A 8 -2.48 1.90 19.00
CA ALA A 8 -2.16 2.08 17.59
C ALA A 8 -3.18 2.98 16.90
N VAL A 9 -2.70 3.68 15.87
CA VAL A 9 -3.53 4.38 14.89
C VAL A 9 -3.35 3.67 13.56
N LEU A 10 -4.45 3.14 13.04
CA LEU A 10 -4.52 2.54 11.73
C LEU A 10 -5.02 3.59 10.73
N VAL A 11 -4.18 3.94 9.77
CA VAL A 11 -4.53 4.77 8.62
C VAL A 11 -5.11 3.85 7.55
N TRP A 12 -6.36 4.09 7.17
CA TRP A 12 -7.16 3.18 6.36
C TRP A 12 -7.44 3.77 4.98
N ASP A 13 -7.00 3.10 3.93
CA ASP A 13 -7.34 3.46 2.55
C ASP A 13 -8.77 2.98 2.22
N GLY A 14 -9.60 3.89 1.72
CA GLY A 14 -11.04 3.67 1.53
C GLY A 14 -11.43 2.64 0.46
N LEU A 15 -10.51 1.75 0.05
CA LEU A 15 -10.70 0.75 -0.99
C LEU A 15 -11.88 -0.18 -0.67
N PRO A 16 -12.79 -0.44 -1.63
CA PRO A 16 -13.99 -1.25 -1.41
C PRO A 16 -13.70 -2.64 -0.85
N ALA A 17 -12.59 -3.27 -1.23
CA ALA A 17 -12.14 -4.57 -0.72
C ALA A 17 -12.00 -4.61 0.80
N HIS A 18 -11.77 -3.46 1.42
CA HIS A 18 -11.58 -3.31 2.86
C HIS A 18 -12.88 -2.93 3.61
N LYS A 19 -14.03 -2.89 2.94
CA LYS A 19 -15.34 -2.51 3.53
C LYS A 19 -16.17 -3.69 4.05
N SER A 20 -15.57 -4.85 4.27
CA SER A 20 -16.33 -6.04 4.70
C SER A 20 -16.98 -5.85 6.08
N ARG A 21 -18.20 -6.38 6.26
CA ARG A 21 -18.92 -6.32 7.56
C ARG A 21 -18.12 -6.98 8.69
N ARG A 22 -17.43 -8.09 8.38
CA ARG A 22 -16.57 -8.82 9.32
C ARG A 22 -15.41 -7.96 9.81
N MET A 23 -14.76 -7.24 8.90
CA MET A 23 -13.68 -6.33 9.25
C MET A 23 -14.16 -5.18 10.14
N GLN A 24 -15.29 -4.55 9.77
CA GLN A 24 -15.89 -3.49 10.58
C GLN A 24 -16.27 -3.96 11.99
N ALA A 25 -16.78 -5.19 12.14
CA ALA A 25 -17.08 -5.78 13.44
C ALA A 25 -15.81 -5.99 14.29
N TYR A 26 -14.74 -6.51 13.68
CA TYR A 26 -13.46 -6.69 14.35
C TYR A 26 -12.90 -5.35 14.87
N LEU A 27 -12.86 -4.32 14.03
CA LEU A 27 -12.33 -3.00 14.43
C LEU A 27 -13.11 -2.38 15.59
N ARG A 28 -14.44 -2.56 15.62
CA ARG A 28 -15.27 -2.07 16.73
C ARG A 28 -14.89 -2.71 18.06
N GLN A 29 -14.56 -4.01 18.06
CA GLN A 29 -14.15 -4.72 19.27
C GLN A 29 -12.78 -4.26 19.80
N GLN A 30 -11.93 -3.70 18.94
CA GLN A 30 -10.56 -3.30 19.29
C GLN A 30 -10.43 -1.82 19.71
N ARG A 31 -11.53 -1.05 19.80
CA ARG A 31 -11.51 0.40 20.11
C ARG A 31 -10.78 0.80 21.39
N ARG A 32 -10.59 -0.12 22.34
CA ARG A 32 -9.81 0.12 23.57
C ARG A 32 -8.32 0.39 23.30
N TRP A 33 -7.78 -0.06 22.17
CA TRP A 33 -6.35 0.06 21.85
C TRP A 33 -6.08 0.48 20.40
N LEU A 34 -7.06 0.34 19.51
CA LEU A 34 -6.94 0.65 18.09
C LEU A 34 -7.84 1.83 17.72
N ARG A 35 -7.24 2.91 17.24
CA ARG A 35 -7.93 4.04 16.58
C ARG A 35 -7.80 3.88 15.08
N VAL A 36 -8.87 4.15 14.33
CA VAL A 36 -8.88 4.02 12.87
C VAL A 36 -9.20 5.37 12.27
N GLU A 37 -8.32 5.86 11.40
CA GLU A 37 -8.47 7.12 10.67
C GLU A 37 -8.54 6.80 9.18
N LYS A 38 -9.58 7.27 8.48
CA LYS A 38 -9.71 7.04 7.03
C LYS A 38 -8.98 8.13 6.27
N LEU A 39 -8.24 7.74 5.23
CA LEU A 39 -7.69 8.70 4.30
C LEU A 39 -8.84 9.39 3.53
N PRO A 40 -8.83 10.73 3.41
CA PRO A 40 -9.69 11.42 2.45
C PRO A 40 -9.40 10.88 1.05
N GLY A 41 -10.40 10.91 0.17
CA GLY A 41 -10.41 10.18 -1.12
C GLY A 41 -9.08 10.27 -1.87
N TYR A 42 -8.66 9.12 -2.44
CA TYR A 42 -7.38 8.86 -3.09
C TYR A 42 -6.69 10.09 -3.69
N VAL A 43 -5.77 10.68 -2.92
CA VAL A 43 -4.76 11.63 -3.42
C VAL A 43 -3.41 10.98 -3.12
N PRO A 44 -2.73 10.37 -4.12
CA PRO A 44 -1.49 9.63 -3.90
C PRO A 44 -0.40 10.49 -3.23
N ASP A 45 -0.41 11.81 -3.44
CA ASP A 45 0.53 12.74 -2.80
C ASP A 45 0.34 12.89 -1.27
N LEU A 46 -0.84 12.54 -0.75
CA LEU A 46 -1.17 12.62 0.69
C LEU A 46 -1.02 11.28 1.42
N ASN A 47 -0.73 10.19 0.70
CA ASN A 47 -0.57 8.89 1.31
C ASN A 47 0.92 8.66 1.65
N PRO A 48 1.34 8.72 2.93
CA PRO A 48 2.74 8.61 3.31
C PRO A 48 3.36 7.25 2.94
N VAL A 49 2.55 6.27 2.55
CA VAL A 49 3.02 4.95 2.11
C VAL A 49 3.41 4.91 0.62
N GLU A 50 2.90 5.80 -0.23
CA GLU A 50 3.17 5.82 -1.67
C GLU A 50 4.68 6.00 -1.98
N PRO A 51 5.42 6.91 -1.31
CA PRO A 51 6.87 7.00 -1.46
C PRO A 51 7.63 5.73 -1.05
N LEU A 52 7.08 4.93 -0.12
CA LEU A 52 7.68 3.65 0.31
C LEU A 52 7.55 2.60 -0.80
N TRP A 53 6.39 2.52 -1.45
CA TRP A 53 6.17 1.62 -2.58
C TRP A 53 6.95 2.04 -3.83
N GLY A 54 7.12 3.35 -4.06
CA GLY A 54 7.97 3.90 -5.11
C GLY A 54 9.41 3.39 -4.99
N ARG A 55 9.96 3.36 -3.77
CA ARG A 55 11.29 2.81 -3.47
C ARG A 55 11.35 1.29 -3.67
N ALA A 56 10.29 0.55 -3.32
CA ALA A 56 10.21 -0.89 -3.55
C ALA A 56 10.13 -1.25 -5.06
N ARG A 57 9.66 -0.32 -5.91
CA ARG A 57 9.68 -0.46 -7.38
C ARG A 57 11.06 -0.23 -8.00
N ILE A 58 12.02 0.38 -7.29
CA ILE A 58 13.44 0.51 -7.68
C ILE A 58 14.17 -0.83 -7.41
N GLY A 59 13.56 -1.92 -7.87
CA GLY A 59 14.13 -3.26 -7.90
C GLY A 59 13.82 -3.98 -9.21
N GLN A 60 13.22 -3.29 -10.19
CA GLN A 60 13.07 -3.83 -11.55
C GLN A 60 14.39 -3.62 -12.31
N PRO A 61 15.13 -4.70 -12.63
CA PRO A 61 16.37 -4.55 -13.38
C PRO A 61 16.04 -4.13 -14.81
N LEU A 62 16.66 -3.01 -15.19
CA LEU A 62 17.18 -2.68 -16.52
C LEU A 62 16.21 -2.80 -17.71
N ARG A 63 15.79 -1.63 -18.18
CA ARG A 63 15.75 -1.22 -19.60
C ARG A 63 16.13 -2.35 -20.56
N ARG A 64 15.13 -2.95 -21.21
CA ARG A 64 15.36 -3.86 -22.34
C ARG A 64 16.20 -3.11 -23.39
N ARG A 65 17.47 -3.45 -23.50
CA ARG A 65 18.28 -3.06 -24.67
C ARG A 65 17.64 -3.75 -25.88
N PRO A 66 17.26 -3.05 -26.95
CA PRO A 66 16.90 -3.74 -28.18
C PRO A 66 18.14 -4.46 -28.69
N CYS A 67 18.00 -5.74 -29.02
CA CYS A 67 19.04 -6.52 -29.67
C CYS A 67 19.37 -5.84 -31.01
N ARG A 68 20.58 -5.30 -31.14
CA ARG A 68 21.12 -4.85 -32.43
C ARG A 68 21.67 -6.10 -33.13
N GLY A 69 20.79 -6.84 -33.81
CA GLY A 69 21.19 -7.89 -34.74
C GLY A 69 21.43 -7.26 -36.11
N GLY A 70 22.69 -7.13 -36.51
CA GLY A 70 23.05 -6.86 -37.91
C GLY A 70 23.17 -8.16 -38.67
N HIS A 71 22.58 -8.21 -39.86
CA HIS A 71 22.91 -9.02 -41.05
C HIS A 71 21.95 -8.48 -42.13
N GLY A 72 22.40 -7.82 -43.20
CA GLY A 72 23.18 -8.40 -44.28
C GLY A 72 22.24 -8.55 -45.49
N SER A 73 22.08 -7.48 -46.26
CA SER A 73 21.39 -7.48 -47.55
C SER A 73 22.21 -8.24 -48.60
N PRO A 74 21.57 -8.93 -49.55
CA PRO A 74 21.84 -8.71 -50.96
C PRO A 74 20.99 -7.56 -51.51
#